data_AF-A0A382J9Q4-F1
#
_entry.id   AF-A0A382J9Q4-F1
#
_cell.length_a   1.000
_cell.length_b   1.000
_cell.length_c   1.000
_cell.angle_alpha   90.00
_cell.angle_beta   90.00
_cell.angle_gamma   90.00
#
_symmetry.space_group_name_H-M   'P 1'
#
loop_
_entity.id
_entity.type
_entity.pdbx_description
1 polymer ?
#
loop_
_entity_poly.entity_id
_entity_poly.type
_entity_poly.pdbx_seq_one_letter_code
_entity_poly.pdbx_strand_id
1 'polypeptide(L)'
;MQKNLFKFPKKTGLYDPSYEKDSCGVGMVANIKGTPSRQIMEDAYLINSRMDHRGGCGFEENTGDGAGILVALPHNFFKKVSKKIDISLPERGSYAVGNIFLPQKKKEREFCKKEIEK
;
A
#
# COMPACT_ATOMS: atom_id res chain seq x y z
N MET A 1 -29.04 -17.08 -21.26
CA MET A 1 -29.35 -15.63 -21.38
C MET A 1 -30.25 -15.29 -20.20
N GLN A 2 -30.00 -14.37 -19.27
CA GLN A 2 -29.05 -13.27 -19.11
C GLN A 2 -28.47 -13.33 -17.68
N LYS A 3 -27.19 -12.98 -17.54
CA LYS A 3 -26.52 -12.79 -16.24
C LYS A 3 -27.16 -11.58 -15.55
N ASN A 4 -27.65 -11.74 -14.32
CA ASN A 4 -27.95 -10.61 -13.43
C ASN A 4 -26.62 -9.96 -13.04
N LEU A 5 -26.12 -9.04 -13.88
CA LEU A 5 -25.03 -8.16 -13.53
C LEU A 5 -25.49 -7.24 -12.39
N PHE A 6 -24.67 -7.17 -11.35
CA PHE A 6 -24.77 -6.28 -10.19
C PHE A 6 -25.45 -4.95 -10.53
N LYS A 7 -26.66 -4.72 -10.01
CA LYS A 7 -27.32 -3.41 -10.08
C LYS A 7 -26.93 -2.60 -8.87
N PHE A 8 -26.45 -1.37 -9.10
CA PHE A 8 -26.19 -0.39 -8.05
C PHE A 8 -27.42 -0.20 -7.14
N PRO A 9 -27.23 0.14 -5.85
CA PRO A 9 -28.34 0.46 -4.95
C PRO A 9 -29.30 1.49 -5.54
N LYS A 10 -30.58 1.48 -5.14
CA LYS A 10 -31.51 2.54 -5.55
C LYS A 10 -31.10 3.87 -4.94
N LYS A 11 -31.31 4.97 -5.68
CA LYS A 11 -31.12 6.37 -5.21
C LYS A 11 -31.74 6.56 -3.83
N THR A 12 -30.94 6.93 -2.83
CA THR A 12 -31.36 7.03 -1.42
C THR A 12 -30.65 8.21 -0.76
N GLY A 13 -31.41 9.19 -0.25
CA GLY A 13 -30.83 10.42 0.31
C GLY A 13 -30.01 11.18 -0.75
N LEU A 14 -28.78 11.57 -0.40
CA LEU A 14 -27.85 12.24 -1.32
C LEU A 14 -27.14 11.29 -2.31
N TYR A 15 -27.30 9.98 -2.17
CA TYR A 15 -26.70 9.00 -3.08
C TYR A 15 -27.49 8.91 -4.38
N ASP A 16 -26.86 9.22 -5.52
CA ASP A 16 -27.41 9.06 -6.88
C ASP A 16 -26.53 8.09 -7.71
N PRO A 17 -27.07 6.94 -8.17
CA PRO A 17 -26.33 5.96 -8.96
C PRO A 17 -25.78 6.49 -10.29
N SER A 18 -26.31 7.60 -10.82
CA SER A 18 -25.81 8.20 -12.06
C SER A 18 -24.43 8.87 -11.89
N TYR A 19 -24.00 9.13 -10.66
CA TYR A 19 -22.67 9.66 -10.34
C TYR A 19 -21.66 8.58 -9.96
N GLU A 20 -22.04 7.30 -9.95
CA GLU A 20 -21.09 6.20 -9.79
C GLU A 20 -20.11 6.21 -10.97
N LYS A 21 -18.83 6.33 -10.64
CA LYS A 21 -17.74 6.13 -11.59
C LYS A 21 -16.91 4.97 -11.09
N ASP A 22 -16.59 4.06 -12.01
CA ASP A 22 -15.64 3.01 -11.70
C ASP A 22 -14.25 3.64 -11.53
N SER A 23 -13.60 3.32 -10.43
CA SER A 23 -12.30 3.84 -10.04
C SER A 23 -11.66 2.83 -9.10
N CYS A 24 -10.34 2.73 -9.14
CA CYS A 24 -9.59 1.90 -8.21
C CYS A 24 -9.99 2.23 -6.76
N GLY A 25 -10.08 1.21 -5.92
CA GLY A 25 -10.40 1.40 -4.50
C GLY A 25 -9.28 2.15 -3.78
N VAL A 26 -9.63 3.19 -3.02
CA VAL A 26 -8.72 3.90 -2.11
C VAL A 26 -9.34 3.95 -0.73
N GLY A 27 -8.52 3.83 0.31
CA GLY A 27 -8.96 3.93 1.70
C GLY A 27 -7.89 4.53 2.60
N MET A 28 -8.29 5.06 3.75
CA MET A 28 -7.39 5.63 4.75
C MET A 28 -7.84 5.18 6.14
N VAL A 29 -6.88 4.84 6.99
CA VAL A 29 -7.10 4.60 8.41
C VAL A 29 -6.23 5.57 9.19
N ALA A 30 -6.84 6.24 10.18
CA ALA A 30 -6.14 7.15 11.07
C ALA A 30 -6.60 6.93 12.51
N ASN A 31 -5.64 6.97 13.43
CA ASN A 31 -5.97 7.09 14.85
C ASN A 31 -6.18 8.57 15.17
N ILE A 32 -7.41 8.94 15.54
CA ILE A 32 -7.82 10.33 15.83
C ILE A 32 -6.99 10.95 16.97
N LYS A 33 -6.50 10.13 17.91
CA LYS A 33 -5.63 10.58 19.01
C LYS A 33 -4.16 10.74 18.60
N GLY A 34 -3.82 10.47 17.33
CA GLY A 34 -2.45 10.56 16.81
C GLY A 34 -1.50 9.49 17.37
N THR A 35 -1.99 8.49 18.09
CA THR A 35 -1.16 7.46 18.72
C THR A 35 -0.81 6.35 17.72
N PRO A 36 0.48 6.05 17.49
CA PRO A 36 0.88 4.91 16.65
C PRO A 36 0.34 3.60 17.20
N SER A 37 -0.23 2.75 16.34
CA SER A 37 -0.76 1.45 16.72
C SER A 37 -0.66 0.45 15.57
N ARG A 38 -0.41 -0.83 15.89
CA ARG A 38 -0.45 -1.92 14.89
C ARG A 38 -1.87 -2.11 14.32
N GLN A 39 -2.90 -1.75 15.07
CA GLN A 39 -4.29 -1.79 14.61
C GLN A 39 -4.48 -1.00 13.31
N ILE A 40 -3.80 0.15 13.15
CA ILE A 40 -3.89 0.98 11.94
C ILE A 40 -3.48 0.16 10.70
N MET A 41 -2.43 -0.65 10.82
CA MET A 41 -1.98 -1.49 9.72
C MET A 41 -2.96 -2.64 9.47
N GLU A 42 -3.45 -3.29 10.52
CA GLU A 42 -4.40 -4.41 10.40
C GLU A 42 -5.71 -3.97 9.73
N ASP A 43 -6.23 -2.80 10.10
CA ASP A 43 -7.41 -2.21 9.49
C ASP A 43 -7.14 -1.79 8.03
N ALA A 44 -5.98 -1.19 7.75
CA ALA A 44 -5.59 -0.83 6.38
C ALA A 44 -5.44 -2.06 5.49
N TYR A 45 -4.89 -3.16 6.02
CA TYR A 45 -4.81 -4.45 5.34
C TYR A 45 -6.20 -5.01 5.04
N LEU A 46 -7.10 -5.02 6.04
CA LEU A 46 -8.46 -5.48 5.87
C LEU A 46 -9.18 -4.69 4.77
N ILE A 47 -9.09 -3.36 4.79
CA ILE A 47 -9.66 -2.51 3.73
C ILE A 47 -9.06 -2.86 2.38
N ASN A 48 -7.73 -2.90 2.26
CA ASN A 48 -7.05 -3.19 1.01
C ASN A 48 -7.46 -4.56 0.43
N SER A 49 -7.58 -5.59 1.28
CA SER A 49 -8.03 -6.94 0.85
C SER A 49 -9.49 -7.02 0.43
N ARG A 50 -10.33 -6.05 0.81
CA ARG A 50 -11.76 -6.01 0.48
C ARG A 50 -12.06 -5.21 -0.78
N MET A 51 -11.04 -4.60 -1.39
CA MET A 51 -11.15 -3.81 -2.61
C MET A 51 -10.93 -4.60 -3.90
N ASP A 52 -10.84 -5.94 -3.82
CA ASP A 52 -10.59 -6.81 -4.99
C ASP A 52 -11.60 -6.62 -6.13
N HIS A 53 -12.88 -6.41 -5.79
CA HIS A 53 -13.94 -6.09 -6.74
C HIS A 53 -13.75 -4.77 -7.52
N ARG A 54 -12.78 -3.94 -7.12
CA ARG A 54 -12.35 -2.69 -7.78
C ARG A 54 -10.91 -2.78 -8.30
N GLY A 55 -10.29 -3.96 -8.24
CA GLY A 55 -8.95 -4.22 -8.75
C GLY A 55 -9.00 -4.61 -10.22
N GLY A 56 -7.97 -4.21 -10.98
CA GLY A 56 -7.71 -4.80 -12.29
C GLY A 56 -7.06 -6.17 -12.10
N CYS A 57 -7.60 -7.19 -12.77
CA CYS A 57 -7.04 -8.53 -12.80
C CYS A 57 -6.43 -8.82 -14.18
N GLY A 58 -5.29 -9.52 -14.20
CA GLY A 58 -4.70 -10.02 -15.43
C GLY A 58 -5.42 -11.28 -15.95
N PHE A 59 -4.81 -11.94 -16.92
CA PHE A 59 -5.34 -13.21 -17.48
C PHE A 59 -5.13 -14.41 -16.54
N GLU A 60 -4.14 -14.32 -15.64
CA GLU A 60 -3.84 -15.37 -14.66
C GLU A 60 -4.41 -15.02 -13.29
N GLU A 61 -4.91 -16.03 -12.56
CA GLU A 61 -5.56 -15.86 -11.25
C GLU A 61 -4.67 -15.21 -10.18
N ASN A 62 -3.34 -15.28 -10.34
CA ASN A 62 -2.34 -14.73 -9.44
C ASN A 62 -1.78 -13.37 -9.89
N THR A 63 -2.40 -12.73 -10.89
CA THR A 63 -1.95 -11.45 -11.44
C THR A 63 -2.97 -10.34 -11.23
N GLY A 64 -2.49 -9.15 -10.84
CA GLY A 64 -3.29 -7.94 -10.75
C GLY A 64 -2.44 -6.71 -11.03
N ASP A 65 -3.11 -5.60 -11.34
CA ASP A 65 -2.43 -4.35 -11.75
C ASP A 65 -1.58 -3.73 -10.63
N GLY A 66 -2.01 -3.94 -9.37
CA GLY A 66 -1.25 -3.54 -8.19
C GLY A 66 -2.12 -3.25 -6.98
N ALA A 67 -1.55 -3.43 -5.79
CA ALA A 67 -2.12 -3.02 -4.52
C ALA A 67 -0.99 -2.59 -3.58
N GLY A 68 -1.27 -1.69 -2.64
CA GLY A 68 -0.24 -1.17 -1.75
C GLY A 68 -0.80 -0.46 -0.52
N ILE A 69 -0.04 -0.48 0.57
CA ILE A 69 -0.35 0.22 1.80
C ILE A 69 0.83 1.12 2.12
N LEU A 70 0.57 2.43 2.18
CA LEU A 70 1.52 3.40 2.70
C LEU A 70 1.31 3.55 4.21
N VAL A 71 2.39 3.41 4.98
CA VAL A 71 2.39 3.60 6.43
C VAL A 71 3.44 4.63 6.84
N ALA A 72 3.25 5.24 8.01
CA ALA A 72 4.29 6.04 8.63
C ALA A 72 5.54 5.19 8.90
N LEU A 73 6.72 5.83 8.89
CA LEU A 73 8.01 5.17 9.12
C LEU A 73 7.99 4.35 10.44
N PRO A 74 8.06 3.01 10.38
CA PRO A 74 7.95 2.16 11.57
C PRO A 74 9.27 2.13 12.35
N HIS A 75 9.53 3.17 13.15
CA HIS A 75 10.80 3.34 13.87
C HIS A 75 11.22 2.11 14.70
N ASN A 76 10.29 1.52 15.45
CA ASN A 76 10.58 0.33 16.27
C ASN A 76 11.01 -0.88 15.44
N PHE A 77 10.48 -1.02 14.22
CA PHE A 77 10.90 -2.08 13.29
C PHE A 77 12.34 -1.83 12.83
N PHE A 78 12.65 -0.63 12.35
CA PHE A 78 13.99 -0.29 11.89
C PHE A 78 15.03 -0.36 13.01
N LYS A 79 14.68 0.06 14.24
CA LYS A 79 15.56 -0.07 15.42
C LYS A 79 15.87 -1.52 15.75
N LYS A 80 14.93 -2.45 15.50
CA LYS A 80 15.16 -3.89 15.68
C LYS A 80 16.03 -4.47 14.57
N VAL A 81 15.81 -4.05 13.32
CA VAL A 81 16.58 -4.55 12.16
C VAL A 81 18.00 -4.00 12.16
N SER A 82 18.20 -2.72 12.50
CA SER A 82 19.52 -2.08 12.50
C SER A 82 20.51 -2.79 13.45
N LYS A 83 20.03 -3.25 14.61
CA LYS A 83 20.81 -4.06 15.55
C LYS A 83 21.30 -5.39 14.98
N LYS A 84 20.61 -5.96 13.99
CA LYS A 84 21.02 -7.23 13.35
C LYS A 84 22.12 -7.05 12.30
N ILE A 85 22.33 -5.81 11.86
CA ILE A 85 23.30 -5.46 10.82
C ILE A 85 24.36 -4.49 11.36
N ASP A 86 24.48 -4.41 12.70
CA ASP A 86 25.45 -3.57 13.42
C ASP A 86 25.43 -2.08 13.02
N ILE A 87 24.25 -1.55 12.71
CA ILE A 87 24.03 -0.13 12.43
C ILE A 87 23.38 0.54 13.65
N SER A 88 24.02 1.62 14.12
CA SER A 88 23.41 2.56 15.06
C SER A 88 22.38 3.42 14.33
N LEU A 89 21.10 3.21 14.64
CA LEU A 89 20.01 3.96 14.01
C LEU A 89 19.79 5.28 14.78
N PRO A 90 19.78 6.44 14.09
CA PRO A 90 19.44 7.71 14.72
C PRO A 90 18.03 7.74 15.31
N GLU A 91 17.77 8.78 16.12
CA GLU A 91 16.45 9.03 16.67
C GLU A 91 15.40 9.27 15.57
N ARG A 92 14.13 9.04 15.91
CA ARG A 92 13.02 9.23 14.97
C ARG A 92 13.03 10.67 14.45
N GLY A 93 12.96 10.83 13.12
CA GLY A 93 13.01 12.12 12.45
C GLY A 93 14.42 12.57 12.04
N SER A 94 15.47 11.89 12.51
CA SER A 94 16.86 12.14 12.13
C SER A 94 17.38 11.17 11.07
N TYR A 95 16.52 10.33 10.50
CA TYR A 95 16.86 9.42 9.40
C TYR A 95 15.67 9.22 8.46
N ALA A 96 15.96 8.83 7.23
CA ALA A 96 14.99 8.44 6.22
C ALA A 96 15.23 7.00 5.76
N VAL A 97 14.23 6.41 5.11
CA VAL A 97 14.33 5.09 4.47
C VAL A 97 13.81 5.20 3.05
N GLY A 98 14.59 4.68 2.10
CA GLY A 98 14.15 4.49 0.72
C GLY A 98 13.70 3.05 0.49
N ASN A 99 12.51 2.86 -0.07
CA ASN A 99 12.08 1.58 -0.63
C ASN A 99 12.23 1.65 -2.15
N ILE A 100 13.25 0.99 -2.69
CA ILE A 100 13.68 1.17 -4.09
C ILE A 100 13.64 -0.17 -4.82
N PHE A 101 12.98 -0.21 -5.98
CA PHE A 101 13.05 -1.33 -6.90
C PHE A 101 14.26 -1.17 -7.82
N LEU A 102 15.12 -2.19 -7.85
CA LEU A 102 16.33 -2.22 -8.66
C LEU A 102 16.21 -3.25 -9.79
N PRO A 103 16.96 -3.09 -10.90
CA PRO A 103 17.02 -4.09 -11.96
C PRO A 103 17.37 -5.50 -11.44
N GLN A 104 16.85 -6.53 -12.11
CA GLN A 104 17.17 -7.91 -11.78
C GLN A 104 18.56 -8.33 -12.27
N LYS A 105 19.02 -7.75 -13.39
CA LYS A 105 20.34 -8.01 -13.96
C LYS A 105 21.43 -7.39 -13.07
N LYS A 106 22.40 -8.22 -12.66
CA LYS A 106 23.45 -7.82 -11.70
C LYS A 106 24.22 -6.56 -12.13
N LYS A 107 24.67 -6.46 -13.39
CA LYS A 107 25.45 -5.30 -13.86
C LYS A 107 24.65 -4.00 -13.77
N GLU A 108 23.38 -4.02 -14.19
CA GLU A 108 22.47 -2.87 -14.14
C GLU A 108 22.15 -2.48 -12.69
N ARG A 109 21.89 -3.47 -11.83
CA ARG A 109 21.65 -3.27 -10.39
C ARG A 109 22.82 -2.56 -9.69
N GLU A 110 24.04 -3.03 -9.93
CA GLU A 110 25.23 -2.45 -9.30
C GLU A 110 25.54 -1.05 -9.82
N PHE A 111 25.24 -0.78 -11.10
CA PHE A 111 25.26 0.58 -11.63
C PHE A 111 24.26 1.48 -10.89
N CYS A 112 22.98 1.08 -10.80
CA CYS A 112 21.96 1.88 -10.13
C CYS A 112 22.26 2.13 -8.64
N LYS A 113 22.79 1.14 -7.92
CA LYS A 113 23.20 1.33 -6.51
C LYS A 113 24.28 2.40 -6.39
N LYS A 114 25.31 2.34 -7.23
CA LYS A 114 26.37 3.36 -7.25
C LYS A 114 25.82 4.74 -7.52
N GLU A 115 24.86 4.89 -8.43
CA GLU A 115 24.25 6.20 -8.70
C GLU A 115 23.41 6.73 -7.54
N ILE A 116 22.77 5.85 -6.74
CA ILE A 116 21.96 6.24 -5.58
C ILE A 116 22.84 6.61 -4.37
N GLU A 117 23.98 5.95 -4.22
CA GLU A 117 24.91 6.13 -3.09
C GLU A 117 25.92 7.29 -3.27
N LYS A 118 25.95 7.91 -4.45
CA LYS A 118 26.75 9.11 -4.73
C LYS A 118 26.25 10.31 -3.94
#